data_AF-A0A7W8AA13-F1
#
_entry.id   AF-A0A7W8AA13-F1
#
_cell.length_a   1.000
_cell.length_b   1.000
_cell.length_c   1.000
_cell.angle_alpha   90.00
_cell.angle_beta   90.00
_cell.angle_gamma   90.00
#
_symmetry.space_group_name_H-M   'P 1'
#
loop_
_entity.id
_entity.type
_entity.pdbx_description
1 polymer ?
#
loop_
_entity_poly.entity_id
_entity_poly.type
_entity_poly.pdbx_seq_one_letter_code
_entity_poly.pdbx_strand_id
1 'polypeptide(L)'
;MFVRTVTDKHLDDPQLLRIMIEQAPRSGELLERVTRQEWEIIGDPRDLFGRHPEVRVQDKDTAARLVASAVELSVHQLIAAPGSIDTTRLENELVAMLTSYLRAAA
;
A
#
# COMPACT_ATOMS: atom_id res chain seq x y z
N MET A 1 2.52 -3.31 -11.21
CA MET A 1 1.64 -4.39 -10.69
C MET A 1 1.26 -4.19 -9.23
N PHE A 2 2.19 -3.79 -8.34
CA PHE A 2 1.91 -3.60 -6.91
C PHE A 2 0.58 -2.88 -6.57
N VAL A 3 0.39 -1.64 -7.04
CA VAL A 3 -0.83 -0.84 -6.75
C VAL A 3 -2.11 -1.57 -7.19
N ARG A 4 -2.11 -2.12 -8.40
CA ARG A 4 -3.26 -2.86 -8.94
C ARG A 4 -3.54 -4.13 -8.14
N THR A 5 -2.51 -4.89 -7.77
CA THR A 5 -2.67 -6.11 -6.95
C THR A 5 -3.27 -5.82 -5.57
N VAL A 6 -2.86 -4.72 -4.93
CA VAL A 6 -3.45 -4.29 -3.66
C VAL A 6 -4.90 -3.85 -3.87
N THR A 7 -5.17 -3.10 -4.95
CA THR A 7 -6.51 -2.63 -5.33
C THR A 7 -7.48 -3.79 -5.57
N ASP A 8 -7.09 -4.77 -6.39
CA ASP A 8 -7.91 -5.96 -6.69
C ASP A 8 -8.25 -6.74 -5.41
N LYS A 9 -7.28 -6.93 -4.51
CA LYS A 9 -7.53 -7.60 -3.21
C LYS A 9 -8.54 -6.87 -2.33
N HIS A 10 -8.52 -5.54 -2.34
CA HIS A 10 -9.45 -4.75 -1.55
C HIS A 10 -10.88 -4.78 -2.08
N LEU A 11 -11.03 -4.90 -3.40
CA LEU A 11 -12.33 -5.08 -4.03
C LEU A 11 -12.93 -6.46 -3.74
N ASP A 12 -12.09 -7.50 -3.62
CA ASP A 12 -12.53 -8.88 -3.37
C ASP A 12 -12.98 -9.13 -1.92
N ASP A 13 -12.32 -8.53 -0.91
CA ASP A 13 -12.68 -8.71 0.51
C ASP A 13 -12.66 -7.41 1.34
N PRO A 14 -13.65 -6.52 1.16
CA PRO A 14 -13.74 -5.26 1.91
C PRO A 14 -14.03 -5.46 3.40
N GLN A 15 -14.52 -6.63 3.82
CA GLN A 15 -14.84 -6.92 5.23
C GLN A 15 -13.59 -7.22 6.05
N LEU A 16 -12.65 -8.00 5.49
CA LEU A 16 -11.36 -8.25 6.11
C LEU A 16 -10.63 -6.94 6.43
N LEU A 17 -10.65 -5.99 5.50
CA LEU A 17 -10.01 -4.69 5.66
C LEU A 17 -10.61 -3.81 6.75
N ARG A 18 -11.93 -3.84 6.88
CA ARG A 18 -12.61 -3.13 7.96
C ARG A 18 -12.18 -3.65 9.34
N ILE A 19 -11.97 -4.97 9.45
CA ILE A 19 -11.45 -5.60 10.67
C ILE A 19 -10.00 -5.13 10.93
N MET A 20 -9.17 -5.05 9.90
CA MET A 20 -7.78 -4.57 10.04
C MET A 20 -7.71 -3.13 10.55
N ILE A 21 -8.59 -2.23 10.10
CA ILE A 21 -8.52 -0.81 10.50
C ILE A 21 -9.28 -0.51 11.79
N GLU A 22 -10.46 -1.08 11.99
CA GLU A 22 -11.27 -0.79 13.17
C GLU A 22 -10.86 -1.65 14.38
N GLN A 23 -10.47 -2.90 14.17
CA GLN A 23 -10.24 -3.85 15.26
C GLN A 23 -8.76 -4.05 15.58
N ALA A 24 -7.85 -3.96 14.61
CA ALA A 24 -6.43 -4.18 14.89
C ALA A 24 -5.81 -3.17 15.87
N PRO A 25 -6.11 -1.86 15.82
CA PRO A 25 -5.59 -0.91 16.82
C PRO A 25 -6.07 -1.20 18.25
N ARG A 26 -7.12 -2.00 18.41
CA ARG A 26 -7.74 -2.37 19.69
C ARG A 26 -7.25 -3.73 20.21
N SER A 27 -6.47 -4.47 19.42
CA SER A 27 -5.92 -5.77 19.79
C SER A 27 -4.48 -5.90 19.30
N GLY A 28 -3.52 -5.95 20.23
CA GLY A 28 -2.10 -6.07 19.89
C GLY A 28 -1.78 -7.31 19.06
N GLU A 29 -2.45 -8.44 19.31
CA GLU A 29 -2.31 -9.68 18.54
C GLU A 29 -2.80 -9.51 17.10
N LEU A 30 -3.95 -8.85 16.93
CA LEU A 30 -4.52 -8.61 15.60
C LEU A 30 -3.66 -7.61 14.81
N LEU A 31 -3.12 -6.57 15.47
CA LEU A 31 -2.18 -5.62 14.87
C LEU A 31 -0.90 -6.29 14.38
N GLU A 32 -0.32 -7.18 15.18
CA GLU A 32 0.90 -7.90 14.82
C GLU A 32 0.67 -8.89 13.67
N ARG A 33 -0.51 -9.52 13.64
CA ARG A 33 -0.93 -10.41 12.54
C ARG A 33 -1.20 -9.64 11.25
N VAL A 34 -1.86 -8.49 11.34
CA VAL A 34 -2.08 -7.56 10.21
C VAL A 34 -0.78 -7.06 9.63
N THR A 35 0.12 -6.57 10.49
CA THR A 35 1.43 -6.08 10.07
C THR A 35 2.17 -7.18 9.31
N ARG A 36 2.23 -8.40 9.87
CA ARG A 36 2.89 -9.56 9.23
C ARG A 36 2.25 -9.95 7.90
N GLN A 37 0.92 -9.94 7.84
CA GLN A 37 0.16 -10.23 6.62
C GLN A 37 0.46 -9.18 5.53
N GLU A 38 0.53 -7.90 5.88
CA GLU A 38 0.96 -6.83 4.97
C GLU A 38 2.37 -7.16 4.44
N TRP A 39 3.33 -7.45 5.31
CA TRP A 39 4.70 -7.81 4.91
C TRP A 39 4.75 -9.03 3.95
N GLU A 40 3.89 -10.04 4.16
CA GLU A 40 3.79 -11.21 3.28
C GLU A 40 3.11 -10.90 1.93
N ILE A 41 2.05 -10.08 1.93
CA ILE A 41 1.29 -9.70 0.73
C ILE A 41 2.10 -8.80 -0.18
N ILE A 42 2.85 -7.89 0.41
CA ILE A 42 3.58 -6.87 -0.31
C ILE A 42 4.73 -7.53 -1.10
N GLY A 43 5.39 -8.55 -0.53
CA GLY A 43 6.64 -9.12 -1.05
C GLY A 43 7.75 -8.07 -1.04
N ASP A 44 8.93 -8.37 -0.52
CA ASP A 44 9.91 -7.36 -0.08
C ASP A 44 10.06 -6.18 -1.08
N PRO A 45 9.41 -5.01 -0.87
CA PRO A 45 9.50 -3.87 -1.80
C PRO A 45 10.93 -3.39 -1.92
N ARG A 46 11.73 -3.70 -0.91
CA ARG A 46 13.17 -3.54 -0.89
C ARG A 46 13.86 -4.31 -2.00
N ASP A 47 13.48 -5.56 -2.25
CA ASP A 47 14.00 -6.37 -3.36
C ASP A 47 13.52 -5.82 -4.71
N LEU A 48 12.31 -5.23 -4.76
CA LEU A 48 11.86 -4.47 -5.92
C LEU A 48 12.78 -3.25 -6.12
N PHE A 49 12.97 -2.40 -5.11
CA PHE A 49 13.81 -1.20 -5.18
C PHE A 49 15.30 -1.50 -5.40
N GLY A 50 15.78 -2.68 -5.02
CA GLY A 50 17.13 -3.15 -5.31
C GLY A 50 17.38 -3.40 -6.79
N ARG A 51 16.34 -3.80 -7.54
CA ARG A 51 16.42 -4.14 -8.96
C ARG A 51 16.15 -2.96 -9.90
N HIS A 52 15.73 -1.81 -9.37
CA HIS A 52 15.34 -0.63 -10.14
C HIS A 52 16.31 0.53 -9.91
N PRO A 53 17.27 0.79 -10.83
CA PRO A 53 18.28 1.86 -10.67
C PRO A 53 17.68 3.28 -10.66
N GLU A 54 16.46 3.45 -11.13
CA GLU A 54 15.69 4.70 -11.06
C GLU A 54 15.26 5.06 -9.63
N VAL A 55 15.32 4.13 -8.67
CA VAL A 55 14.99 4.39 -7.27
C VAL A 55 16.18 5.03 -6.57
N ARG A 56 16.02 6.29 -6.13
CA ARG A 56 17.09 7.13 -5.57
C ARG A 56 16.92 7.46 -4.09
N VAL A 57 15.84 7.01 -3.46
CA VAL A 57 15.66 7.13 -2.00
C VAL A 57 16.78 6.38 -1.27
N GLN A 58 17.35 7.04 -0.25
CA GLN A 58 18.49 6.51 0.50
C GLN A 58 18.09 5.37 1.44
N ASP A 59 17.04 5.59 2.23
CA ASP A 59 16.49 4.60 3.14
C ASP A 59 15.39 3.78 2.42
N LYS A 60 15.81 2.70 1.75
CA LYS A 60 14.91 1.81 1.01
C LYS A 60 13.94 1.05 1.92
N ASP A 61 14.33 0.78 3.17
CA ASP A 61 13.51 0.02 4.12
C ASP A 61 12.35 0.88 4.62
N THR A 62 12.64 2.14 4.98
CA THR A 62 11.60 3.11 5.32
C THR A 62 10.75 3.46 4.10
N ALA A 63 11.35 3.62 2.91
CA ALA A 63 10.59 3.87 1.69
C ALA A 63 9.61 2.73 1.39
N ALA A 64 10.02 1.47 1.61
CA ALA A 64 9.17 0.30 1.39
C ALA A 64 7.91 0.35 2.26
N ARG A 65 8.11 0.66 3.56
CA ARG A 65 7.00 0.84 4.52
C ARG A 65 6.07 1.97 4.11
N LEU A 66 6.63 3.13 3.73
CA LEU A 66 5.84 4.29 3.32
C LEU A 66 5.00 4.01 2.06
N VAL A 67 5.59 3.40 1.04
CA VAL A 67 4.89 3.04 -0.20
C VAL A 67 3.74 2.09 0.09
N ALA A 68 4.00 1.04 0.87
CA ALA A 68 2.99 0.06 1.23
C ALA A 68 1.81 0.69 2.00
N SER A 69 2.11 1.40 3.09
CA SER A 69 1.08 2.05 3.91
C SER A 69 0.28 3.09 3.12
N ALA A 70 0.93 3.84 2.23
CA ALA A 70 0.23 4.81 1.38
C ALA A 70 -0.75 4.14 0.42
N VAL A 71 -0.37 3.02 -0.21
CA VAL A 71 -1.25 2.28 -1.12
C VAL A 71 -2.42 1.67 -0.35
N GLU A 72 -2.15 0.92 0.72
CA GLU A 72 -3.17 0.28 1.57
C GLU A 72 -4.21 1.31 2.06
N LEU A 73 -3.75 2.39 2.70
CA LEU A 73 -4.66 3.39 3.27
C LEU A 73 -5.47 4.12 2.20
N SER A 74 -4.85 4.46 1.06
CA SER A 74 -5.53 5.23 0.00
C SER A 74 -6.56 4.38 -0.73
N VAL A 75 -6.21 3.14 -1.07
CA VAL A 75 -7.16 2.19 -1.68
C VAL A 75 -8.33 1.97 -0.73
N HIS A 76 -8.05 1.73 0.55
CA HIS A 76 -9.11 1.54 1.55
C HIS A 76 -10.07 2.74 1.62
N GLN A 77 -9.55 3.96 1.81
CA GLN A 77 -10.39 5.13 2.02
C GLN A 77 -11.16 5.56 0.77
N LEU A 78 -10.57 5.41 -0.41
CA LEU A 78 -11.09 6.04 -1.63
C LEU A 78 -11.86 5.08 -2.54
N ILE A 79 -11.67 3.76 -2.38
CA ILE A 79 -12.42 2.75 -3.15
C ILE A 79 -13.46 2.05 -2.29
N ALA A 80 -13.15 1.70 -1.04
CA ALA A 80 -14.06 0.91 -0.20
C ALA A 80 -15.12 1.76 0.56
N ALA A 81 -15.00 3.09 0.55
CA ALA A 81 -15.95 4.00 1.21
C ALA A 81 -17.09 4.47 0.28
N PRO A 82 -18.26 4.89 0.82
CA PRO A 82 -19.33 5.51 0.03
C PRO A 82 -18.85 6.79 -0.66
N GLY A 83 -19.11 6.94 -1.97
CA GLY A 83 -18.57 8.04 -2.78
C GLY A 83 -17.24 7.71 -3.46
N SER A 84 -17.00 6.42 -3.72
CA SER A 84 -15.78 5.89 -4.33
C SER A 84 -15.35 6.68 -5.56
N ILE A 85 -14.06 7.01 -5.62
CA ILE A 85 -13.47 7.60 -6.82
C ILE A 85 -13.26 6.52 -7.89
N ASP A 86 -13.11 6.96 -9.14
CA ASP A 86 -12.77 6.05 -10.22
C ASP A 86 -11.46 5.31 -9.91
N THR A 87 -11.54 3.98 -9.91
CA THR A 87 -10.42 3.08 -9.55
C THR A 87 -9.21 3.29 -10.45
N THR A 88 -9.41 3.44 -11.76
CA THR A 88 -8.31 3.62 -12.72
C THR A 88 -7.62 4.96 -12.49
N ARG A 89 -8.39 6.02 -12.21
CA ARG A 89 -7.85 7.33 -11.85
C ARG A 89 -7.03 7.26 -10.57
N LEU A 90 -7.51 6.59 -9.52
CA LEU A 90 -6.76 6.42 -8.27
C LEU A 90 -5.44 5.68 -8.50
N GLU A 91 -5.48 4.56 -9.22
CA GLU A 91 -4.29 3.78 -9.53
C GLU A 91 -3.23 4.63 -10.23
N ASN A 92 -3.63 5.44 -11.22
CA ASN A 92 -2.73 6.32 -11.96
C ASN A 92 -2.09 7.39 -11.05
N GLU A 93 -2.89 8.05 -10.21
CA GLU A 93 -2.40 9.08 -9.28
C GLU A 93 -1.46 8.49 -8.22
N LEU A 94 -1.77 7.31 -7.68
CA LEU A 94 -0.88 6.59 -6.76
C LEU A 94 0.43 6.22 -7.43
N VAL A 95 0.39 5.66 -8.64
CA VAL A 95 1.61 5.33 -9.38
C VAL A 95 2.48 6.58 -9.60
N ALA A 96 1.89 7.70 -10.01
CA ALA A 96 2.60 8.95 -10.25
C ALA A 96 3.25 9.50 -8.96
N MET A 97 2.48 9.57 -7.87
CA MET A 97 2.97 10.02 -6.56
C MET A 97 4.15 9.16 -6.08
N LEU A 98 4.00 7.84 -6.12
CA LEU A 98 5.00 6.90 -5.61
C LEU A 98 6.26 6.87 -6.48
N THR A 99 6.13 6.89 -7.80
CA THR A 99 7.31 6.95 -8.68
C THR A 99 8.06 8.27 -8.57
N SER A 100 7.36 9.38 -8.36
CA SER A 100 7.99 10.68 -8.10
C SER A 100 8.78 10.66 -6.79
N TYR A 101 8.17 10.19 -5.70
CA TYR A 101 8.85 10.01 -4.41
C TYR A 101 10.09 9.11 -4.52
N LEU A 102 9.95 7.93 -5.11
CA LEU A 102 11.01 6.93 -5.20
C LEU A 102 12.20 7.39 -6.05
N ARG A 103 11.96 8.27 -7.04
CA ARG A 103 13.02 8.85 -7.87
C ARG A 103 13.80 9.97 -7.16
N ALA A 104 13.47 10.26 -5.90
CA ALA A 104 13.85 11.47 -5.17
C ALA A 104 13.40 12.69 -5.97
N ALA A 105 12.26 13.27 -5.57
CA ALA A 105 11.66 14.43 -6.21
C ALA A 105 12.75 15.44 -6.64
N ALA A 106 12.80 15.72 -7.94
CA ALA A 106 13.71 16.71 -8.51
C ALA A 106 13.37 18.12 -8.00
#